data_AF-A0A9E3DXH2-F1
#
_entry.id   AF-A0A9E3DXH2-F1
#
_cell.length_a   1.000
_cell.length_b   1.000
_cell.length_c   1.000
_cell.angle_alpha   90.00
_cell.angle_beta   90.00
_cell.angle_gamma   90.00
#
_symmetry.space_group_name_H-M   'P 1'
#
loop_
_entity.id
_entity.type
_entity.pdbx_description
1 polymer ?
#
loop_
_entity_poly.entity_id
_entity_poly.type
_entity_poly.pdbx_seq_one_letter_code
_entity_poly.pdbx_strand_id
1 'polypeptide(L)' 'RWPDVPSSYILMTDDRAISRDWAQRMASDTARARIHTMPGGHSPFFARPKELCDLLIACCDDGERHGGG' A
#
# COMPACT_ATOMS: atom_id res chain seq x y z
N ARG A 1 2.39 7.74 16.08
CA ARG A 1 1.49 8.54 15.23
C ARG A 1 2.06 8.54 13.83
N TRP A 2 1.26 8.24 12.81
CA TRP A 2 1.73 8.29 11.42
C TRP A 2 2.01 9.74 11.00
N PRO A 3 3.10 10.03 10.25
CA PRO A 3 3.38 11.38 9.78
C PRO A 3 2.25 11.91 8.88
N ASP A 4 2.10 13.24 8.86
CA ASP A 4 1.13 13.93 8.02
C ASP A 4 1.73 14.23 6.64
N VAL A 5 2.10 13.16 5.93
CA VAL A 5 2.66 13.22 4.57
C VAL A 5 1.84 12.30 3.68
N PRO A 6 1.67 12.65 2.38
CA PRO A 6 1.00 11.75 1.43
C PRO A 6 1.62 10.35 1.52
N SER A 7 0.79 9.38 1.88
CA SER A 7 1.21 7.99 2.12
C SER A 7 0.19 7.07 1.46
N SER A 8 0.67 6.17 0.60
CA SER A 8 -0.13 5.10 0.02
C SER A 8 0.15 3.79 0.74
N TYR A 9 -0.87 2.92 0.83
CA TYR A 9 -0.77 1.61 1.48
C TYR A 9 -1.06 0.50 0.48
N ILE A 10 -0.21 -0.52 0.40
CA ILE A 10 -0.45 -1.71 -0.44
C ILE A 10 -0.89 -2.86 0.47
N LEU A 11 -2.17 -3.23 0.38
CA LEU A 11 -2.76 -4.32 1.14
C LEU A 11 -2.64 -5.64 0.38
N MET A 12 -1.88 -6.56 0.97
CA MET A 12 -1.74 -7.93 0.48
C MET A 12 -2.97 -8.75 0.86
N THR A 13 -3.75 -9.23 -0.12
CA THR A 13 -5.04 -9.87 0.18
C THR A 13 -4.91 -11.30 0.69
N ASP A 14 -3.82 -12.00 0.37
CA ASP A 14 -3.62 -13.40 0.75
C ASP A 14 -2.47 -13.56 1.77
N ASP A 15 -2.16 -12.48 2.50
CA ASP A 15 -1.19 -12.52 3.58
C ASP A 15 -1.68 -13.43 4.71
N ARG A 16 -0.81 -14.37 5.10
CA ARG A 16 -1.03 -15.31 6.19
C ARG A 16 -0.15 -15.02 7.40
N ALA A 17 0.85 -14.16 7.25
CA ALA A 17 1.70 -13.70 8.34
C ALA A 17 1.00 -12.59 9.14
N ILE A 18 0.20 -11.76 8.45
CA ILE A 18 -0.56 -10.67 9.04
C ILE A 18 -2.06 -10.92 8.83
N SER A 19 -2.87 -10.70 9.87
CA SER A 19 -4.32 -10.85 9.73
C SER A 19 -4.90 -9.75 8.84
N ARG A 20 -5.89 -10.14 8.02
CA ARG A 20 -6.60 -9.21 7.13
C ARG A 20 -7.20 -8.02 7.89
N ASP A 21 -7.88 -8.27 9.00
CA ASP A 21 -8.52 -7.23 9.79
C ASP A 21 -7.52 -6.21 10.34
N TRP A 22 -6.35 -6.68 10.78
CA TRP A 22 -5.29 -5.79 11.25
C TRP A 22 -4.72 -4.96 10.09
N ALA A 23 -4.46 -5.58 8.94
CA ALA A 23 -3.94 -4.87 7.76
C ALA A 23 -4.93 -3.82 7.26
N GLN A 24 -6.24 -4.09 7.28
CA GLN A 24 -7.28 -3.14 6.92
C GLN A 24 -7.35 -1.95 7.88
N ARG A 25 -7.21 -2.18 9.20
CA ARG A 25 -7.14 -1.10 10.19
C ARG A 25 -5.91 -0.23 9.95
N MET A 26 -4.75 -0.85 9.77
CA MET A 26 -3.51 -0.14 9.47
C MET A 26 -3.63 0.69 8.18
N ALA A 27 -4.21 0.12 7.12
CA ALA A 27 -4.44 0.84 5.88
C ALA A 27 -5.33 2.08 6.11
N SER A 28 -6.39 1.94 6.90
CA SER A 28 -7.30 3.05 7.23
C SER A 28 -6.64 4.12 8.12
N ASP A 29 -5.79 3.70 9.05
CA ASP A 29 -5.14 4.60 10.02
C ASP A 29 -3.91 5.33 9.43
N THR A 30 -3.30 4.78 8.38
CA THR A 30 -2.00 5.25 7.84
C THR A 30 -2.07 5.79 6.42
N ALA A 31 -2.98 5.30 5.58
CA ALA A 31 -3.08 5.78 4.20
C ALA A 31 -3.69 7.18 4.20
N ARG A 32 -2.95 8.13 3.61
CA ARG A 32 -3.35 9.54 3.45
C ARG A 32 -3.55 9.94 1.99
N ALA A 33 -3.14 9.08 1.07
CA ALA A 33 -3.38 9.24 -0.36
C ALA A 33 -4.31 8.13 -0.86
N ARG A 34 -3.79 6.90 -1.04
CA ARG A 34 -4.56 5.80 -1.60
C ARG A 34 -4.22 4.45 -0.99
N ILE A 35 -5.23 3.59 -0.89
CA ILE A 35 -5.06 2.17 -0.58
C ILE A 35 -5.09 1.40 -1.90
N HIS A 36 -4.02 0.67 -2.17
CA HIS A 36 -3.89 -0.30 -3.25
C HIS A 36 -4.03 -1.71 -2.70
N THR A 37 -4.42 -2.66 -3.55
CA THR A 37 -4.55 -4.06 -3.17
C THR A 37 -3.80 -4.94 -4.16
N MET A 38 -3.13 -5.97 -3.66
CA MET A 38 -2.44 -6.95 -4.50
C MET A 38 -2.66 -8.38 -3.98
N PRO A 39 -2.91 -9.36 -4.87
CA PRO A 39 -2.95 -10.76 -4.46
C PRO A 39 -1.58 -11.27 -4.03
N GLY A 40 -1.57 -12.28 -3.16
CA GLY A 40 -0.34 -12.88 -2.64
C GLY A 40 -0.05 -12.58 -1.16
N GLY A 41 1.05 -13.17 -0.69
CA GLY A 41 1.44 -13.16 0.72
C GLY A 41 2.38 -12.01 1.10
N HIS A 42 3.04 -12.16 2.25
CA HIS A 42 3.83 -11.11 2.91
C HIS A 42 5.06 -10.61 2.14
N SER A 43 5.58 -11.39 1.19
CA SER A 43 6.85 -11.09 0.51
C SER A 43 6.69 -10.90 -1.01
N PRO A 44 5.94 -9.88 -1.45
CA PRO A 44 5.70 -9.64 -2.87
C PRO A 44 6.96 -9.25 -3.65
N PHE A 45 7.96 -8.66 -2.99
CA PHE A 45 9.26 -8.35 -3.59
C PHE A 45 10.00 -9.58 -4.09
N PHE A 46 9.72 -10.77 -3.53
CA PHE A 46 10.30 -12.03 -3.98
C PHE A 46 9.37 -12.77 -4.95
N ALA A 47 8.08 -12.86 -4.62
CA ALA A 47 7.13 -13.65 -5.38
C ALA A 47 6.62 -12.96 -6.67
N ARG A 48 6.47 -11.64 -6.65
CA ARG A 48 5.86 -10.83 -7.72
C ARG A 48 6.55 -9.46 -7.86
N PRO A 49 7.87 -9.42 -8.08
CA PRO A 49 8.63 -8.16 -8.10
C PRO A 49 8.12 -7.17 -9.15
N LYS A 50 7.72 -7.65 -10.33
CA LYS A 50 7.21 -6.77 -11.40
C LYS A 50 5.88 -6.10 -11.01
N GLU A 51 4.92 -6.87 -10.50
CA GLU A 51 3.62 -6.34 -10.09
C GLU A 51 3.77 -5.33 -8.93
N LEU A 52 4.69 -5.60 -8.00
CA LEU A 52 5.03 -4.66 -6.94
C LEU A 52 5.62 -3.36 -7.51
N CYS A 53 6.54 -3.43 -8.46
CA CYS A 53 7.10 -2.23 -9.11
C CYS A 53 6.01 -1.40 -9.81
N ASP A 54 5.11 -2.06 -10.54
CA ASP A 54 4.02 -1.37 -11.25
C ASP A 54 3.10 -0.62 -10.24
N LEU A 55 2.83 -1.20 -9.06
CA LEU A 55 2.10 -0.52 -7.98
C LEU A 55 2.88 0.62 -7.33
N LEU A 56 4.19 0.46 -7.14
CA LEU A 56 5.03 1.53 -6.57
C LEU A 56 5.05 2.76 -7.50
N ILE A 57 5.11 2.55 -8.81
CA ILE A 57 5.00 3.63 -9.80
C ILE A 57 3.63 4.32 -9.67
N ALA A 58 2.54 3.56 -9.58
CA ALA A 58 1.20 4.13 -9.37
C ALA A 58 1.08 4.94 -8.07
N CYS A 59 1.76 4.53 -6.99
CA CYS A 59 1.80 5.28 -5.74
C CYS A 59 2.52 6.64 -5.88
N CYS A 60 3.53 6.75 -6.75
CA CYS A 60 4.19 8.03 -7.01
C CYS A 60 3.20 9.04 -7.62
N ASP A 61 2.38 8.60 -8.58
CA ASP A 61 1.37 9.43 -9.21
C ASP A 61 0.28 9.91 -8.23
N ASP A 62 -0.04 9.10 -7.21
CA ASP A 62 -0.99 9.50 -6.16
C ASP A 62 -0.46 10.68 -5.33
N GLY A 63 0.85 10.68 -5.03
CA GLY A 63 1.51 11.72 -4.26
C GLY A 63 1.54 13.08 -4.98
N GLU A 64 1.76 13.08 -6.29
CA GLU A 64 1.75 14.30 -7.11
C GLU A 64 0.36 14.94 -7.16
N ARG A 65 -0.71 14.12 -7.24
CA ARG A 65 -2.09 14.62 -7.25
C ARG A 65 -2.53 15.26 -5.94
N HIS A 66 -1.91 14.88 -4.82
CA HIS A 66 -2.23 15.41 -3.49
C HIS A 66 -1.35 16.62 -3.12
N GLY A 67 -0.21 16.82 -3.79
CA GLY A 67 0.74 17.91 -3.52
C GLY A 67 0.54 19.18 -4.35
N GLY A 68 -0.44 19.23 -5.25
CA GLY A 68 -0.67 20.36 -6.17
C GLY A 68 -1.61 21.46 -5.66
N GLY A 69 -1.71 21.67 -4.34
CA GLY A 69 -2.58 22.68 -3.70
C GLY A 69 -1.82 23.91 -3.21
#